data_AF-G0M6V5-F1
#
_entry.id   AF-G0M6V5-F1
#
_cell.length_a   1.000
_cell.length_b   1.000
_cell.length_c   1.000
_cell.angle_alpha   90.00
_cell.angle_beta   90.00
_cell.angle_gamma   90.00
#
_symmetry.space_group_name_H-M   'P 1'
#
loop_
_entity.id
_entity.type
_entity.pdbx_description
1 polymer ?
#
loop_
_entity_poly.entity_id
_entity_poly.type
_entity_poly.pdbx_seq_one_letter_code
_entity_poly.pdbx_strand_id
1 'polypeptide(L)'
;MIANIPGSSSQTDYCDLCVKVLKCSYGHFGKVVKSKRLLGQKLEGTCKRYPQYRRRCLELTEKNFNQIFDSFQPGNYDPIRTCTEFQECHQASTSPAPIQIEANMTQTSETPNSDSL
;
A
#
# COMPACT_ATOMS: atom_id res chain seq x y z
N MET A 1 5.89 14.86 -22.89
CA MET A 1 4.50 14.37 -22.82
C MET A 1 4.40 13.53 -21.55
N ILE A 2 3.49 13.87 -20.64
CA ILE A 2 3.35 13.23 -19.31
C ILE A 2 2.66 11.88 -19.52
N ALA A 3 3.35 10.78 -19.20
CA ALA A 3 2.75 9.45 -19.23
C ALA A 3 1.80 9.32 -18.04
N ASN A 4 0.50 9.43 -18.32
CA ASN A 4 -0.57 8.96 -17.46
C ASN A 4 -0.42 7.43 -17.37
N ILE A 5 -0.17 6.89 -16.18
CA ILE A 5 -0.13 5.44 -15.94
C ILE A 5 -1.49 5.02 -15.36
N PRO A 6 -2.40 4.45 -16.16
CA PRO A 6 -3.53 3.70 -15.65
C PRO A 6 -3.14 2.21 -15.53
N GLY A 7 -3.12 1.69 -14.31
CA GLY A 7 -3.00 0.25 -14.05
C GLY A 7 -3.44 -0.06 -12.61
N SER A 8 -4.37 -0.96 -12.31
CA SER A 8 -5.14 -1.86 -13.19
C SER A 8 -6.42 -2.38 -12.50
N SER A 9 -7.53 -2.34 -13.23
CA SER A 9 -8.63 -3.35 -13.31
C SER A 9 -9.00 -4.20 -12.07
N SER A 10 -10.18 -3.89 -11.50
CA SER A 10 -11.13 -4.83 -10.87
C SER A 10 -10.60 -5.86 -9.87
N GLN A 11 -9.60 -5.50 -9.07
CA GLN A 11 -9.46 -6.00 -7.72
C GLN A 11 -9.88 -4.88 -6.77
N THR A 12 -10.61 -5.22 -5.71
CA THR A 12 -10.88 -4.25 -4.66
C THR A 12 -9.54 -3.84 -4.06
N ASP A 13 -9.06 -2.65 -4.41
CA ASP A 13 -7.83 -2.12 -3.86
C ASP A 13 -8.08 -1.69 -2.41
N TYR A 14 -7.79 -2.61 -1.48
CA TYR A 14 -7.96 -2.38 -0.06
C TYR A 14 -7.05 -1.28 0.47
N CYS A 15 -5.90 -1.04 -0.15
CA CYS A 15 -5.04 0.10 0.18
C CYS A 15 -5.82 1.40 -0.02
N ASP A 16 -6.43 1.52 -1.20
CA ASP A 16 -7.18 2.68 -1.63
C ASP A 16 -8.39 2.93 -0.73
N LEU A 17 -9.09 1.87 -0.31
CA LEU A 17 -10.23 1.95 0.61
C LEU A 17 -9.80 2.27 2.04
N CYS A 18 -8.71 1.68 2.53
CA CYS A 18 -8.14 2.01 3.84
C CYS A 18 -7.78 3.49 3.91
N VAL A 19 -7.04 4.00 2.92
CA VAL A 19 -6.62 5.40 2.84
C VAL A 19 -7.85 6.32 2.78
N LYS A 20 -8.87 5.98 2.00
CA LYS A 20 -10.14 6.74 1.94
C LYS A 20 -10.84 6.79 3.30
N VAL A 21 -10.95 5.67 4.02
CA VAL A 21 -11.57 5.62 5.35
C VAL A 21 -10.83 6.53 6.33
N LEU A 22 -9.49 6.46 6.36
CA LEU A 22 -8.68 7.29 7.26
C LEU A 22 -8.78 8.78 6.91
N LYS A 23 -8.70 9.14 5.62
CA LYS A 23 -8.85 10.53 5.15
C LYS A 23 -10.23 11.11 5.47
N CYS A 24 -11.30 10.36 5.20
CA CYS A 24 -12.67 10.78 5.51
C CYS A 24 -12.88 10.99 7.02
N SER A 25 -12.32 10.09 7.84
CA SER A 25 -12.44 10.19 9.29
C SER A 25 -11.64 11.37 9.84
N TYR A 26 -10.41 11.56 9.38
CA TYR A 26 -9.54 12.65 9.83
C TYR A 26 -10.08 14.02 9.42
N GLY A 27 -10.58 14.15 8.18
CA GLY A 27 -11.20 15.37 7.69
C GLY A 27 -12.44 15.77 8.48
N HIS A 28 -13.25 14.79 8.92
CA HIS A 28 -14.44 15.04 9.74
C HIS A 28 -14.11 15.68 11.10
N PHE A 29 -12.97 15.36 11.68
CA PHE A 29 -12.55 15.92 12.98
C PHE A 29 -11.76 17.22 12.86
N GLY A 30 -11.62 17.79 11.66
CA GLY A 30 -10.84 19.02 11.48
C GLY A 30 -9.35 18.82 11.75
N LYS A 31 -8.80 17.66 11.36
CA LYS A 31 -7.37 17.31 11.44
C LYS A 31 -6.83 17.03 12.87
N VAL A 32 -7.67 16.96 13.89
CA VAL A 32 -7.27 16.54 15.25
C VAL A 32 -8.39 15.75 15.91
N VAL A 33 -8.09 14.56 16.44
CA VAL A 33 -9.07 13.76 17.18
C VAL A 33 -8.88 13.91 18.67
N LYS A 34 -9.89 14.49 19.34
CA LYS A 34 -9.91 14.70 20.80
C LYS A 34 -10.59 13.59 21.59
N SER A 35 -11.35 12.71 20.93
CA SER A 35 -12.15 11.67 21.59
C SER A 35 -12.05 10.33 20.89
N LYS A 36 -11.55 9.32 21.62
CA LYS A 36 -11.51 7.92 21.20
C LYS A 36 -12.91 7.40 20.87
N ARG A 37 -13.90 7.68 21.71
CA ARG A 37 -15.28 7.23 21.49
C ARG A 37 -15.86 7.74 20.17
N LEU A 38 -15.69 9.03 19.89
CA LEU A 38 -16.19 9.62 18.64
C LEU A 38 -15.44 9.08 17.43
N LEU A 39 -14.13 8.85 17.55
CA LEU A 39 -13.34 8.22 16.49
C LEU A 39 -13.86 6.81 16.16
N GLY A 40 -14.11 5.97 17.17
CA GLY A 40 -14.64 4.63 16.96
C GLY A 40 -15.97 4.64 16.21
N GLN A 41 -16.93 5.46 16.67
CA GLN A 41 -18.22 5.63 15.99
C GLN A 41 -18.06 6.13 14.54
N LYS A 42 -17.12 7.06 14.31
CA LYS A 42 -16.87 7.60 12.98
C LYS A 42 -16.24 6.57 12.04
N LEU A 43 -15.26 5.82 12.51
CA LEU A 43 -14.62 4.75 11.74
C LEU A 43 -15.64 3.67 11.37
N GLU A 44 -16.43 3.21 12.34
CA GLU A 44 -17.49 2.22 12.11
C GLU A 44 -18.50 2.70 11.04
N GLY A 45 -18.98 3.94 11.18
CA GLY A 45 -19.90 4.55 10.22
C GLY A 45 -19.28 4.74 8.84
N THR A 46 -17.97 4.98 8.76
CA THR A 46 -17.25 5.13 7.49
C THR A 46 -16.99 3.78 6.83
N CYS A 47 -16.59 2.75 7.58
CA CYS A 47 -16.45 1.37 7.10
C CYS A 47 -17.75 0.83 6.49
N LYS A 48 -18.90 1.15 7.10
CA LYS A 48 -20.23 0.74 6.58
C LYS A 48 -20.56 1.30 5.19
N ARG A 49 -19.89 2.37 4.74
CA ARG A 49 -20.09 2.96 3.39
C ARG A 49 -19.40 2.19 2.27
N TYR A 50 -18.53 1.23 2.59
CA TYR A 50 -17.79 0.42 1.62
C TYR A 50 -18.15 -1.06 1.79
N PRO A 51 -19.27 -1.55 1.22
CA PRO A 51 -19.76 -2.91 1.44
C PRO A 51 -18.71 -4.01 1.19
N GLN A 52 -17.90 -3.84 0.15
CA GLN A 52 -16.82 -4.76 -0.24
C GLN A 52 -15.64 -4.80 0.74
N TYR A 53 -15.49 -3.78 1.57
CA TYR A 53 -14.39 -3.65 2.55
C TYR A 53 -14.91 -3.63 3.99
N ARG A 54 -16.23 -3.61 4.20
CA ARG A 54 -16.87 -3.35 5.49
C ARG A 54 -16.38 -4.28 6.60
N ARG A 55 -16.41 -5.60 6.39
CA ARG A 55 -16.02 -6.58 7.41
C ARG A 55 -14.55 -6.41 7.79
N ARG A 56 -13.67 -6.40 6.78
CA ARG A 56 -12.23 -6.19 6.94
C ARG A 56 -11.90 -4.85 7.63
N CYS A 57 -12.55 -3.77 7.22
CA CYS A 57 -12.39 -2.44 7.79
C CYS A 57 -12.75 -2.41 9.27
N LEU A 58 -13.88 -3.02 9.65
CA LEU A 58 -14.30 -3.09 11.05
C LEU A 58 -13.28 -3.86 11.90
N GLU A 59 -12.88 -5.06 11.47
CA GLU A 59 -11.86 -5.88 12.13
C GLU A 59 -10.53 -5.13 12.29
N LEU A 60 -10.07 -4.46 11.23
CA LEU A 60 -8.84 -3.68 11.23
C LEU A 60 -8.93 -2.49 12.19
N THR A 61 -10.05 -1.76 12.19
CA THR A 61 -10.25 -0.59 13.06
C THR A 61 -10.37 -0.98 14.52
N GLU A 62 -10.95 -2.13 14.82
CA GLU A 62 -11.09 -2.66 16.18
C GLU A 62 -9.72 -3.14 16.70
N LYS A 63 -9.03 -3.97 15.92
CA LYS A 63 -7.72 -4.53 16.30
C LYS A 63 -6.66 -3.46 16.50
N ASN A 64 -6.65 -2.43 15.66
CA ASN A 64 -5.60 -1.41 15.63
C ASN A 64 -6.08 -0.05 16.18
N PHE A 65 -7.18 -0.02 16.94
CA PHE A 65 -7.86 1.22 17.30
C PHE A 65 -6.94 2.27 17.97
N ASN A 66 -6.09 1.83 18.91
CA ASN A 66 -5.17 2.74 19.59
C ASN A 66 -4.13 3.33 18.63
N GLN A 67 -3.55 2.51 17.76
CA GLN A 67 -2.59 2.98 16.75
C GLN A 67 -3.23 3.95 15.76
N ILE A 68 -4.49 3.72 15.37
CA ILE A 68 -5.25 4.66 14.54
C ILE A 68 -5.49 5.98 15.28
N PHE A 69 -5.85 5.93 16.56
CA PHE A 69 -6.04 7.15 17.35
C PHE A 69 -4.75 7.97 17.47
N ASP A 70 -3.61 7.30 17.67
CA ASP A 70 -2.30 7.92 17.81
C ASP A 70 -1.81 8.50 16.47
N SER A 71 -2.11 7.85 15.34
CA SER A 71 -1.80 8.39 14.02
C SER A 71 -2.67 9.59 13.65
N PHE A 72 -3.82 9.78 14.28
CA PHE A 72 -4.67 10.96 14.07
C PHE A 72 -4.24 12.17 14.92
N GLN A 73 -3.18 12.05 15.72
CA GLN A 73 -2.62 13.17 16.46
C GLN A 73 -1.79 14.09 15.54
N PRO A 74 -1.71 15.40 15.86
CA PRO A 74 -0.90 16.35 15.10
C PRO A 74 0.55 15.86 14.95
N GLY A 75 1.08 15.92 13.72
CA GLY A 75 2.46 15.51 13.41
C GLY A 75 2.63 14.03 13.07
N ASN A 76 1.67 13.16 13.41
CA ASN A 76 1.75 11.72 13.16
C ASN A 76 0.88 11.24 11.98
N TYR A 77 0.07 12.11 11.41
CA TYR A 77 -0.91 11.74 10.40
C TYR A 77 -0.26 11.43 9.04
N ASP A 78 -0.18 10.14 8.74
CA ASP A 78 0.16 9.62 7.42
C ASP A 78 -0.73 8.41 7.10
N PRO A 79 -1.79 8.59 6.29
CA PRO A 79 -2.76 7.52 6.02
C PRO A 79 -2.19 6.41 5.14
N ILE A 80 -1.22 6.70 4.25
CA ILE A 80 -0.61 5.67 3.38
C ILE A 80 0.30 4.79 4.23
N ARG A 81 1.18 5.41 5.03
CA ARG A 81 2.04 4.67 5.96
C ARG A 81 1.21 3.86 6.95
N THR A 82 0.18 4.45 7.55
CA THR A 82 -0.71 3.75 8.48
C THR A 82 -1.35 2.52 7.82
N CYS A 83 -1.90 2.67 6.61
CA CYS A 83 -2.48 1.54 5.87
C CYS A 83 -1.44 0.50 5.42
N THR A 84 -0.19 0.90 5.22
CA THR A 84 0.93 -0.02 4.96
C THR A 84 1.31 -0.82 6.20
N GLU A 85 1.36 -0.17 7.37
CA GLU A 85 1.60 -0.82 8.67
C GLU A 85 0.49 -1.84 8.99
N PHE A 86 -0.74 -1.58 8.53
CA PHE A 86 -1.86 -2.51 8.64
C PHE A 86 -1.93 -3.56 7.54
N GLN A 87 -0.95 -3.59 6.62
CA GLN A 87 -0.87 -4.52 5.49
C GLN A 87 -2.05 -4.42 4.52
N GLU A 88 -2.74 -3.27 4.48
CA GLU A 88 -3.75 -2.98 3.46
C GLU A 88 -3.09 -2.42 2.20
N CYS A 89 -1.97 -1.71 2.36
CA CYS A 89 -1.10 -1.30 1.29
C CYS A 89 0.12 -2.20 1.22
N HIS A 90 0.48 -2.66 0.03
CA HIS A 90 1.82 -3.17 -0.20
C HIS A 90 2.77 -1.98 -0.14
N GLN A 91 3.89 -2.13 0.58
CA GLN A 91 5.04 -1.27 0.27
C GLN A 91 5.26 -1.42 -1.22
N ALA A 92 5.37 -0.31 -1.94
CA ALA A 92 5.87 -0.35 -3.29
C ALA A 92 7.25 -1.00 -3.17
N SER A 93 7.30 -2.32 -3.32
CA SER A 93 8.49 -2.98 -3.74
C SER A 93 8.87 -2.20 -4.98
N THR A 94 10.03 -1.57 -4.93
CA THR A 94 10.83 -1.41 -6.14
C THR A 94 10.79 -2.77 -6.79
N SER A 95 9.85 -2.94 -7.72
CA SER A 95 9.78 -4.07 -8.60
C SER A 95 11.00 -3.88 -9.49
N PRO A 96 12.10 -4.65 -9.36
CA PRO A 96 12.88 -4.86 -10.54
C PRO A 96 11.90 -5.55 -11.50
N ALA A 97 11.54 -4.86 -12.58
CA ALA A 97 10.98 -5.54 -13.74
C ALA A 97 11.79 -6.84 -13.93
N PRO A 98 11.15 -8.00 -14.20
CA PRO A 98 11.90 -9.22 -14.42
C PRO A 98 12.93 -8.95 -15.52
N ILE A 99 14.21 -8.91 -15.15
CA ILE A 99 15.32 -8.85 -16.09
C ILE A 99 15.22 -10.18 -16.83
N GLN A 100 14.81 -10.14 -18.10
CA GLN A 100 15.06 -11.26 -19.00
C GLN A 100 16.57 -11.31 -19.20
N ILE A 101 17.26 -12.08 -18.35
CA ILE A 101 18.61 -12.51 -18.65
C ILE A 101 18.44 -13.58 -19.72
N GLU A 102 18.49 -13.18 -20.98
CA GLU A 102 18.89 -14.09 -22.05
C GLU A 102 20.28 -14.62 -21.65
N ALA A 103 20.30 -15.83 -21.12
CA ALA A 103 21.52 -16.59 -20.94
C ALA A 103 22.05 -16.95 -22.34
N ASN A 104 22.75 -15.99 -22.96
CA ASN A 104 23.68 -16.29 -24.05
C ASN A 104 24.85 -17.03 -23.41
N MET A 105 24.76 -18.37 -23.45
CA MET A 105 25.85 -19.25 -23.04
C MET A 105 26.88 -19.27 -24.16
N THR A 106 27.79 -18.28 -24.11
CA THR A 106 29.00 -18.20 -24.91
C THR A 106 29.80 -19.50 -24.79
N GLN A 107 30.02 -20.14 -25.93
CA GLN A 107 31.04 -21.17 -26.12
C GLN A 107 32.42 -20.59 -25.80
N THR A 108 33.11 -21.19 -24.85
CA THR A 108 34.56 -21.10 -24.74
C THR A 108 35.11 -22.50 -24.60
N SER A 109 35.71 -23.01 -25.66
CA SER A 109 36.73 -24.06 -25.58
C SER A 109 37.73 -23.86 -26.72
N GLU A 110 38.78 -23.11 -26.38
CA GLU A 110 40.20 -23.46 -26.56
C GLU A 110 40.71 -23.70 -27.99
N THR A 111 41.54 -22.75 -28.44
CA THR A 111 42.52 -22.86 -29.54
C THR A 111 43.53 -23.99 -29.30
N PRO A 112 44.11 -24.55 -30.37
CA PRO A 112 45.57 -24.50 -30.43
C PRO A 112 46.15 -24.12 -31.81
N ASN A 113 47.09 -23.18 -31.73
CA ASN A 113 48.35 -23.06 -32.46
C ASN A 113 48.39 -23.12 -33.99
N SER A 114 48.81 -21.98 -34.53
CA SER A 114 49.58 -21.85 -35.77
C SER A 114 50.93 -22.55 -35.63
N ASP A 115 51.31 -23.34 -36.62
CA ASP A 115 52.71 -23.45 -37.02
C ASP A 115 52.78 -23.51 -38.55
N SER A 116 53.65 -22.68 -39.10
CA SER A 116 53.91 -22.50 -40.53
C SER A 116 55.17 -23.27 -40.89
N LEU A 117 55.11 -24.12 -41.92
CA LEU A 117 56.19 -24.35 -42.89
C LEU A 117 55.68 -25.19 -44.07
#